data_AF-F0WN68-F1
#
_entry.id   AF-F0WN68-F1
#
_cell.length_a   1.000
_cell.length_b   1.000
_cell.length_c   1.000
_cell.angle_alpha   90.00
_cell.angle_beta   90.00
_cell.angle_gamma   90.00
#
_symmetry.space_group_name_H-M   'P 1'
#
loop_
_entity.id
_entity.type
_entity.pdbx_description
1 polymer ?
#
loop_
_entity_poly.entity_id
_entity_poly.type
_entity_poly.pdbx_seq_one_letter_code
_entity_poly.pdbx_strand_id
1 'polypeptide(L)'
;MQLILNQVLSPSLGNISPVIAMTGIPTISPVAQIVACETPCVVTSMAAAMRTKQYAISRTQVSLVDLHKNLAALNRKRREQERASVQSKPGVFSGTIFA
;
A
#
# COMPACT_ATOMS: atom_id res chain seq x y z
N MET A 1 -16.30 17.35 -8.80
CA MET A 1 -17.27 18.46 -8.65
C MET A 1 -18.53 18.25 -9.50
N GLN A 2 -18.43 17.93 -10.79
CA GLN A 2 -19.58 17.85 -11.71
C GLN A 2 -20.63 16.78 -11.36
N LEU A 3 -20.21 15.65 -10.77
CA LEU A 3 -21.10 14.57 -10.34
C LEU A 3 -22.06 14.97 -9.21
N ILE A 4 -21.67 15.91 -8.34
CA ILE A 4 -22.47 16.31 -7.19
C ILE A 4 -23.60 17.25 -7.62
N LEU A 5 -23.31 18.20 -8.51
CA LEU A 5 -24.30 19.18 -8.97
C LEU A 5 -25.44 18.52 -9.75
N ASN A 6 -25.16 17.43 -10.46
CA ASN A 6 -26.20 16.66 -11.17
C ASN A 6 -27.18 15.94 -10.24
N GLN A 7 -26.83 15.79 -8.96
CA GLN A 7 -27.65 15.15 -7.94
C GLN A 7 -28.43 16.16 -7.08
N VAL A 8 -28.21 17.47 -7.26
CA VAL A 8 -28.90 18.51 -6.48
C VAL A 8 -30.21 18.89 -7.15
N LEU A 9 -31.25 19.14 -6.36
CA LEU A 9 -32.56 19.59 -6.86
C LEU A 9 -32.42 20.97 -7.51
N SER A 10 -32.93 21.11 -8.72
CA SER A 10 -32.94 22.39 -9.43
C SER A 10 -34.33 23.00 -9.44
N PRO A 11 -34.52 24.23 -8.92
CA PRO A 11 -35.81 24.93 -8.98
C PRO A 11 -36.32 25.11 -10.41
N SER A 12 -35.42 25.34 -11.37
CA SER A 12 -35.76 25.47 -12.80
C SER A 12 -36.28 24.20 -13.44
N LEU A 13 -36.06 23.03 -12.82
CA LEU A 13 -36.56 21.74 -13.25
C LEU A 13 -37.73 21.26 -12.36
N GLY A 14 -38.40 22.16 -11.65
CA GLY A 14 -39.50 21.80 -10.75
C GLY A 14 -39.02 21.10 -9.46
N ASN A 15 -37.84 21.49 -8.95
CA ASN A 15 -37.15 20.84 -7.84
C ASN A 15 -36.77 19.37 -8.13
N ILE A 16 -36.53 19.03 -9.40
CA ILE A 16 -36.00 17.73 -9.82
C ILE A 16 -34.49 17.88 -10.09
N SER A 17 -33.70 16.85 -9.80
CA SER A 17 -32.27 16.88 -10.12
C SER A 17 -32.02 16.69 -11.62
N PRO A 18 -30.91 17.23 -12.15
CA PRO A 18 -30.54 17.00 -13.55
C PRO A 18 -30.42 15.52 -13.93
N VAL A 19 -29.89 14.66 -13.04
CA VAL A 19 -29.78 13.22 -13.30
C VAL A 19 -31.16 12.56 -13.43
N ILE A 20 -32.12 12.90 -12.57
CA ILE A 20 -33.48 12.37 -12.65
C ILE A 20 -34.14 12.84 -13.95
N ALA A 21 -34.02 14.14 -14.26
CA ALA A 21 -34.60 14.71 -15.48
C ALA A 21 -34.04 14.08 -16.76
N MET A 22 -32.75 13.71 -16.77
CA MET A 22 -32.09 13.14 -17.95
C MET A 22 -32.26 11.61 -18.08
N THR A 23 -32.30 10.88 -16.97
CA THR A 23 -32.19 9.41 -16.98
C THR A 23 -33.41 8.69 -16.41
N GLY A 24 -34.29 9.40 -15.72
CA GLY A 24 -35.40 8.80 -14.96
C GLY A 24 -34.95 8.00 -13.73
N ILE A 25 -33.64 7.90 -13.48
CA ILE A 25 -33.09 7.16 -12.34
C ILE A 25 -33.14 8.07 -11.11
N PRO A 26 -33.68 7.59 -9.96
CA PRO A 26 -33.73 8.36 -8.74
C PRO A 26 -32.32 8.80 -8.31
N THR A 27 -32.21 10.07 -7.94
CA THR A 27 -30.97 10.63 -7.41
C THR A 27 -30.51 9.86 -6.19
N ILE A 28 -29.26 9.43 -6.25
CA ILE A 28 -28.61 8.85 -5.10
C ILE A 28 -28.09 10.01 -4.25
N SER A 29 -28.78 10.30 -3.16
CA SER A 29 -28.29 11.30 -2.20
C SER A 29 -26.97 10.81 -1.60
N PRO A 30 -25.87 11.58 -1.70
CA PRO A 30 -24.61 11.23 -1.06
C PRO A 30 -24.77 11.04 0.46
N VAL A 31 -25.67 11.81 1.08
CA VAL A 31 -26.02 11.67 2.50
C VAL A 31 -26.71 10.33 2.75
N ALA A 32 -27.65 9.92 1.89
CA ALA A 32 -28.31 8.62 2.01
C ALA A 32 -27.32 7.46 1.81
N GLN A 33 -26.31 7.59 0.93
CA GLN A 33 -25.24 6.59 0.77
C GLN A 33 -24.35 6.48 2.01
N ILE A 34 -24.00 7.60 2.63
CA ILE A 34 -23.21 7.61 3.87
C ILE A 34 -24.00 6.99 5.02
N VAL A 35 -25.30 7.28 5.12
CA VAL A 35 -26.19 6.75 6.16
C VAL A 35 -26.54 5.28 5.93
N ALA A 36 -26.65 4.82 4.68
CA ALA A 36 -26.93 3.42 4.32
C ALA A 36 -25.69 2.50 4.39
N CYS A 37 -24.53 3.04 4.73
CA CYS A 37 -23.33 2.25 4.93
C CYS A 37 -23.44 1.54 6.30
N GLU A 38 -23.84 0.26 6.31
CA GLU A 38 -23.99 -0.55 7.53
C GLU A 38 -22.67 -0.74 8.31
N THR A 39 -21.53 -0.48 7.68
CA THR A 39 -20.25 -0.42 8.38
C THR A 39 -20.16 0.91 9.14
N PRO A 40 -19.93 0.89 10.46
CA PRO A 40 -19.77 2.14 11.21
C PRO A 40 -18.63 2.92 10.57
N CYS A 41 -18.97 4.07 9.97
CA CYS A 41 -17.98 5.02 9.51
C CYS A 41 -17.24 5.50 10.76
N VAL A 42 -16.11 4.86 11.09
CA VAL A 42 -15.27 5.31 12.19
C VAL A 42 -14.70 6.65 11.73
N VAL A 43 -15.35 7.72 12.18
CA VAL A 43 -14.91 9.09 11.94
C VAL A 43 -13.62 9.28 12.73
N THR A 44 -12.50 8.86 12.14
CA THR A 44 -11.17 9.13 12.65
C THR A 44 -10.78 10.53 12.18
N SER A 45 -10.23 11.34 13.08
CA SER A 45 -9.66 12.61 12.66
C SER A 45 -8.52 12.36 11.67
N MET A 46 -8.35 13.25 10.69
CA MET A 46 -7.22 13.16 9.75
C MET A 46 -5.88 13.02 10.50
N ALA A 47 -5.74 13.70 11.64
CA ALA A 47 -4.57 13.59 12.52
C ALA A 47 -4.37 12.17 13.07
N ALA A 48 -5.44 11.49 13.51
CA ALA A 48 -5.37 10.11 13.98
C ALA A 48 -4.98 9.15 12.85
N ALA A 49 -5.57 9.31 11.66
CA ALA A 49 -5.24 8.50 10.49
C ALA A 49 -3.76 8.66 10.07
N MET A 50 -3.25 9.91 10.09
CA MET A 50 -1.86 10.20 9.78
C MET A 50 -0.89 9.60 10.80
N ARG A 51 -1.23 9.63 12.10
CA ARG A 51 -0.41 8.97 13.15
C ARG A 51 -0.33 7.46 12.95
N THR A 52 -1.47 6.81 12.66
CA THR A 52 -1.49 5.36 12.42
C THR A 52 -0.67 4.99 11.18
N LYS A 53 -0.75 5.78 10.11
CA LYS A 53 0.08 5.60 8.92
C LYS A 53 1.57 5.74 9.24
N GLN A 54 1.95 6.79 9.98
CA GLN A 54 3.33 7.02 10.35
C GLN A 54 3.89 5.86 11.19
N TYR A 55 3.12 5.37 12.15
CA TYR A 55 3.48 4.21 12.96
C TYR A 55 3.69 2.95 12.10
N ALA A 56 2.79 2.67 11.16
CA ALA A 56 2.90 1.53 10.26
C ALA A 56 4.14 1.62 9.35
N ILE A 57 4.45 2.82 8.84
CA ILE A 57 5.65 3.07 8.04
C ILE A 57 6.91 2.83 8.87
N SER A 58 7.00 3.40 10.07
CA SER A 58 8.16 3.22 10.94
C SER A 58 8.38 1.76 11.32
N ARG A 59 7.31 1.02 11.62
CA ARG A 59 7.41 -0.42 11.88
C ARG A 59 7.92 -1.20 10.66
N THR A 60 7.44 -0.86 9.48
CA THR A 60 7.87 -1.51 8.23
C THR A 60 9.35 -1.23 7.94
N GLN A 61 9.83 0.00 8.20
CA GLN A 61 11.23 0.36 8.04
C GLN A 61 12.14 -0.48 8.95
N VAL A 62 11.78 -0.65 10.22
CA VAL A 62 12.53 -1.50 11.15
C VAL A 62 12.60 -2.95 10.65
N SER A 63 11.46 -3.53 10.26
CA SER A 63 11.42 -4.89 9.72
C SER A 63 12.29 -5.08 8.47
N LEU A 64 12.34 -4.08 7.58
CA LEU A 64 13.19 -4.13 6.39
C LEU A 64 14.69 -4.08 6.73
N VAL A 65 15.07 -3.25 7.71
CA VAL A 65 16.45 -3.19 8.20
C VAL A 65 16.88 -4.53 8.80
N ASP A 66 16.02 -5.13 9.62
CA ASP A 66 16.31 -6.41 10.26
C ASP A 66 16.38 -7.55 9.23
N LEU A 67 15.47 -7.56 8.25
CA LEU A 67 15.53 -8.51 7.14
C LEU A 67 16.85 -8.37 6.36
N HIS A 68 17.27 -7.14 6.07
CA HIS A 68 18.52 -6.89 5.36
C HIS A 68 19.74 -7.41 6.14
N LYS A 69 19.81 -7.16 7.45
CA LYS A 69 20.88 -7.66 8.32
C LYS A 69 20.90 -9.20 8.36
N ASN A 70 19.73 -9.82 8.50
CA ASN A 70 19.60 -11.27 8.55
C ASN A 70 20.04 -11.92 7.23
N LEU A 71 19.61 -11.35 6.09
CA LEU A 71 20.05 -11.82 4.77
C LEU A 71 21.55 -11.65 4.57
N ALA A 72 22.13 -10.52 5.01
CA ALA A 72 23.57 -10.30 4.92
C ALA A 72 24.35 -11.34 5.74
N ALA A 73 23.89 -11.66 6.95
CA ALA A 73 24.49 -12.69 7.80
C ALA A 73 24.40 -14.09 7.18
N LEU A 74 23.23 -14.46 6.64
CA LEU A 74 23.03 -15.73 5.93
C LEU A 74 23.95 -15.85 4.70
N ASN A 75 24.03 -14.80 3.89
CA ASN A 75 24.90 -14.77 2.71
C ASN A 75 26.38 -14.84 3.09
N ARG A 76 26.79 -14.20 4.19
CA ARG A 76 28.15 -14.32 4.71
C ARG A 76 28.45 -15.78 5.11
N LYS A 77 27.58 -16.40 5.90
CA LYS A 77 27.73 -17.80 6.32
C LYS A 77 27.80 -18.75 5.12
N ARG A 78 26.94 -18.54 4.12
CA ARG A 78 26.95 -19.31 2.87
C ARG A 78 28.30 -19.17 2.14
N ARG A 79 28.82 -17.96 1.97
CA ARG A 79 30.12 -17.73 1.32
C ARG A 79 31.28 -18.36 2.10
N GLU A 80 31.24 -18.34 3.43
CA GLU A 80 32.24 -19.01 4.26
C GLU A 80 32.19 -20.53 4.08
N GLN A 81 31.00 -21.13 4.01
CA GLN A 81 30.83 -22.56 3.72
C GLN A 81 31.30 -22.94 2.31
N GLU A 82 30.97 -22.12 1.30
CA GLU A 82 31.44 -22.33 -0.07
C GLU A 82 32.97 -22.28 -0.13
N ARG A 83 33.62 -21.29 0.48
CA ARG A 83 35.09 -21.20 0.57
C ARG A 83 35.72 -22.41 1.25
N ALA A 84 35.15 -22.86 2.38
CA ALA A 84 35.62 -24.05 3.09
C ALA A 84 35.52 -25.31 2.21
N SER A 85 34.42 -25.47 1.47
CA SER A 85 34.23 -26.61 0.56
C SER A 85 35.15 -26.58 -0.68
N VAL A 86 35.56 -25.39 -1.12
CA VAL A 86 36.52 -25.21 -2.22
C VAL A 86 37.94 -25.52 -1.73
N GLN A 87 38.31 -25.06 -0.52
CA GLN A 87 39.60 -25.38 0.09
C GLN A 87 39.75 -26.86 0.46
N SER A 88 38.67 -27.55 0.82
CA SER A 88 38.72 -28.97 1.17
C SER A 88 38.85 -29.90 -0.05
N LYS A 89 38.81 -29.38 -1.28
CA LYS A 89 39.06 -30.15 -2.50
C LYS A 89 40.57 -30.11 -2.81
N PRO A 90 41.30 -31.24 -2.68
CA PRO A 90 42.68 -31.28 -3.09
C PRO A 90 42.73 -31.19 -4.63
N GLY A 91 43.28 -30.11 -5.17
CA GLY A 91 43.63 -30.02 -6.60
C GLY A 91 43.31 -28.73 -7.36
N VAL A 92 42.58 -27.76 -6.79
CA VAL A 92 42.32 -26.48 -7.50
C VAL A 92 43.22 -25.37 -6.97
N PHE A 93 44.53 -25.52 -7.19
CA PHE A 93 45.47 -24.40 -7.11
C PHE A 93 45.31 -23.62 -8.42
N SER A 94 44.43 -22.62 -8.45
CA SER A 94 44.37 -21.65 -9.56
C SER A 94 45.51 -20.66 -9.38
N GLY A 95 46.73 -21.13 -9.64
CA GLY A 95 47.93 -20.32 -9.78
C GLY A 95 48.15 -20.07 -11.26
N THR A 96 47.67 -18.93 -11.75
CA THR A 96 48.14 -18.34 -13.01
C THR A 96 49.62 -17.99 -12.80
N ILE A 97 50.52 -18.84 -13.31
CA ILE A 97 51.92 -18.48 -13.52
C ILE A 97 52.11 -18.37 -15.03
N PHE A 98 52.09 -17.13 -15.51
CA PHE A 98 52.73 -16.71 -16.76
C PHE A 98 53.36 -15.35 -16.51
N ALA A 99 54.66 -15.36 -16.20
CA ALA A 99 55.66 -14.35 -16.52
C ALA A 99 57.04 -14.96 -16.24
#